data_AF-A0A920DNZ9-F1
#
_entry.id   AF-A0A920DNZ9-F1
#
_cell.length_a   1.000
_cell.length_b   1.000
_cell.length_c   1.000
_cell.angle_alpha   90.00
_cell.angle_beta   90.00
_cell.angle_gamma   90.00
#
_symmetry.space_group_name_H-M   'P 1'
#
loop_
_entity.id
_entity.type
_entity.pdbx_description
1 polymer ?
#
loop_
_entity_poly.entity_id
_entity_poly.type
_entity_poly.pdbx_seq_one_letter_code
_entity_poly.pdbx_strand_id
1 'polypeptide(L)'
;MKELTISRVFLTASGGPFRGLSMDEIFNKSVEEALNHPNWDMGSKITIDSATLVNKCFELVEAKHLFSLEPDLLNIVVQKQSIIHSLIELRDGSVEAQMSKPSMIIPLAFGLLGEHSEEIKNIYALDLLIKILNFRLKLFHRIEKIF
;
A
#
# COMPACT_ATOMS: atom_id res chain seq x y z
N MET A 1 -15.84 24.66 4.16
CA MET A 1 -14.52 24.01 3.95
C MET A 1 -14.27 24.03 2.45
N LYS A 2 -13.10 24.51 1.98
CA LYS A 2 -12.74 24.34 0.55
C LYS A 2 -12.75 22.84 0.27
N GLU A 3 -13.42 22.40 -0.79
CA GLU A 3 -13.17 21.07 -1.34
C GLU A 3 -11.67 21.00 -1.65
N LEU A 4 -10.91 20.28 -0.83
CA LEU A 4 -9.51 20.03 -1.08
C LEU A 4 -9.45 19.14 -2.33
N THR A 5 -9.13 19.75 -3.46
CA THR A 5 -9.06 19.04 -4.73
C THR A 5 -7.77 18.24 -4.75
N ILE A 6 -7.90 16.93 -4.92
CA ILE A 6 -6.78 16.00 -5.05
C ILE A 6 -6.01 16.33 -6.34
N SER A 7 -4.68 16.38 -6.23
CA SER A 7 -3.72 16.52 -7.33
C SER A 7 -3.21 15.16 -7.79
N ARG A 8 -2.78 14.32 -6.83
CA ARG A 8 -2.30 12.95 -7.08
C ARG A 8 -2.66 12.03 -5.93
N VAL A 9 -2.89 10.76 -6.24
CA VAL A 9 -3.06 9.67 -5.27
C VAL A 9 -1.92 8.68 -5.48
N PHE A 10 -1.32 8.24 -4.39
CA PHE A 10 -0.23 7.28 -4.41
C PHE A 10 -0.62 6.04 -3.61
N LEU A 11 -0.84 4.94 -4.33
CA LEU A 11 -1.07 3.61 -3.77
C LEU A 11 0.28 2.97 -3.45
N THR A 12 0.52 2.70 -2.16
CA THR A 12 1.79 2.10 -1.73
C THR A 12 1.76 0.58 -1.88
N ALA A 13 2.83 -0.02 -2.39
CA ALA A 13 3.02 -1.47 -2.45
C ALA A 13 4.21 -1.89 -1.59
N SER A 14 4.13 -3.05 -0.91
CA SER A 14 5.28 -3.66 -0.22
C SER A 14 6.37 -4.12 -1.23
N GLY A 15 5.92 -4.47 -2.44
CA GLY A 15 6.70 -5.06 -3.52
C GLY A 15 6.74 -6.60 -3.52
N GLY A 16 6.11 -7.26 -2.53
CA GLY A 16 6.06 -8.73 -2.42
C GLY A 16 7.41 -9.39 -2.08
N PRO A 17 7.43 -10.73 -1.94
CA PRO A 17 8.63 -11.51 -1.65
C PRO A 17 9.72 -11.40 -2.72
N PHE A 18 9.35 -11.20 -3.98
CA PHE A 18 10.31 -11.15 -5.11
C PHE A 18 10.86 -9.75 -5.40
N ARG A 19 10.59 -8.78 -4.52
CA ARG A 19 11.03 -7.41 -4.68
C ARG A 19 12.55 -7.30 -4.84
N GLY A 20 12.98 -6.82 -6.01
CA GLY A 20 14.39 -6.55 -6.31
C GLY A 20 15.09 -7.69 -7.06
N LEU A 21 14.38 -8.79 -7.30
CA LEU A 21 14.81 -9.83 -8.23
C LEU A 21 14.55 -9.39 -9.68
N SER A 22 15.40 -9.87 -10.57
CA SER A 22 15.22 -9.80 -12.02
C SER A 22 14.13 -10.77 -12.50
N MET A 23 13.67 -10.60 -13.74
CA MET A 23 12.68 -11.52 -14.32
C MET A 23 13.20 -12.96 -14.39
N ASP A 24 14.48 -13.13 -14.73
CA ASP A 24 15.11 -14.44 -14.85
C ASP A 24 15.20 -15.14 -13.48
N GLU A 25 15.46 -14.38 -12.41
CA GLU A 25 15.45 -14.89 -11.04
C GLU A 25 14.02 -15.27 -10.56
N ILE A 26 12.99 -14.59 -11.08
CA ILE A 26 11.58 -14.87 -10.75
C ILE A 26 11.04 -16.08 -11.52
N PHE A 27 11.50 -16.30 -12.75
CA PHE A 27 10.94 -17.30 -13.67
C PHE A 27 10.87 -18.72 -13.09
N ASN A 28 11.85 -19.09 -12.26
CA ASN A 28 11.94 -20.43 -11.66
C ASN A 28 11.47 -20.47 -10.19
N LYS A 29 10.81 -19.42 -9.69
CA LYS A 29 10.33 -19.39 -8.31
C LYS A 29 9.13 -20.29 -8.10
N SER A 30 9.15 -20.99 -6.98
CA SER A 30 8.07 -21.88 -6.56
C SER A 30 6.91 -21.11 -5.91
N VAL A 31 5.76 -21.77 -5.82
CA VAL A 31 4.60 -21.28 -5.06
C VAL A 31 4.95 -21.08 -3.59
N GLU A 32 5.72 -21.99 -2.99
CA GLU A 32 6.12 -21.90 -1.59
C GLU A 32 6.95 -20.63 -1.31
N GLU A 33 7.89 -20.29 -2.20
CA GLU A 33 8.64 -19.04 -2.10
C GLU A 33 7.75 -17.80 -2.27
N ALA A 34 6.75 -17.86 -3.15
CA ALA A 34 5.79 -16.77 -3.33
C ALA A 34 4.87 -16.58 -2.11
N LEU A 35 4.61 -17.64 -1.34
CA LEU A 35 3.77 -17.60 -0.14
C LEU A 35 4.48 -16.99 1.08
N ASN A 36 5.80 -16.80 1.04
CA ASN A 36 6.58 -16.27 2.15
C ASN A 36 6.65 -14.72 2.15
N HIS A 37 5.54 -14.05 2.48
CA HIS A 37 5.45 -12.59 2.39
C HIS A 37 6.16 -11.88 3.58
N PRO A 38 6.96 -10.82 3.34
CA PRO A 38 7.83 -10.24 4.37
C PRO A 38 7.11 -9.46 5.48
N ASN A 39 5.91 -8.94 5.22
CA ASN A 39 5.25 -7.97 6.12
C ASN A 39 3.85 -8.37 6.60
N TRP A 40 3.24 -9.39 5.99
CA TRP A 40 1.81 -9.66 6.15
C TRP A 40 1.59 -11.17 6.18
N ASP A 41 0.77 -11.61 7.11
CA ASP A 41 0.23 -12.98 7.17
C ASP A 41 -1.16 -12.97 6.53
N MET A 42 -1.31 -13.65 5.39
CA MET A 42 -2.49 -13.54 4.52
C MET A 42 -2.78 -14.87 3.81
N GLY A 43 -4.01 -15.01 3.31
CA GLY A 43 -4.41 -16.18 2.52
C GLY A 43 -3.63 -16.31 1.20
N SER A 44 -3.46 -17.56 0.72
CA SER A 44 -2.55 -17.87 -0.38
C SER A 44 -2.79 -17.06 -1.66
N LYS A 45 -4.05 -16.81 -2.04
CA LYS A 45 -4.38 -16.07 -3.28
C LYS A 45 -3.83 -14.65 -3.26
N ILE A 46 -4.14 -13.86 -2.22
CA ILE A 46 -3.67 -12.47 -2.12
C ILE A 46 -2.13 -12.44 -1.96
N THR A 47 -1.55 -13.45 -1.33
CA THR A 47 -0.10 -13.57 -1.21
C THR A 47 0.58 -13.77 -2.57
N ILE A 48 0.05 -14.64 -3.44
CA ILE A 48 0.52 -14.81 -4.82
C ILE A 48 0.31 -13.52 -5.64
N ASP A 49 -0.84 -12.87 -5.50
CA ASP A 49 -1.11 -11.61 -6.19
C ASP A 49 -0.15 -10.49 -5.74
N SER A 50 0.27 -10.49 -4.47
CA SER A 50 1.29 -9.57 -3.95
C SER A 50 2.66 -9.88 -4.53
N ALA A 51 3.04 -11.16 -4.63
CA ALA A 51 4.31 -11.60 -5.21
C ALA A 51 4.44 -11.24 -6.71
N THR A 52 3.33 -11.22 -7.43
CA THR A 52 3.25 -10.85 -8.85
C THR A 52 2.86 -9.39 -9.09
N LEU A 53 2.55 -8.64 -8.03
CA LEU A 53 1.99 -7.29 -8.04
C LEU A 53 0.60 -7.14 -8.70
N VAL A 54 -0.02 -8.24 -9.12
CA VAL A 54 -1.40 -8.26 -9.61
C VAL A 54 -2.36 -7.68 -8.57
N ASN A 55 -2.09 -7.85 -7.27
CA ASN A 55 -2.89 -7.26 -6.20
C ASN A 55 -2.97 -5.73 -6.36
N LYS A 56 -1.86 -5.08 -6.72
CA LYS A 56 -1.82 -3.62 -6.90
C LYS A 56 -2.58 -3.17 -8.16
N CYS A 57 -2.65 -4.02 -9.19
CA CYS A 57 -3.51 -3.77 -10.35
C CYS A 57 -5.00 -3.79 -9.97
N PHE A 58 -5.42 -4.74 -9.12
CA PHE A 58 -6.80 -4.75 -8.61
C PHE A 58 -7.11 -3.53 -7.75
N GLU A 59 -6.19 -3.16 -6.86
CA GLU A 59 -6.35 -1.96 -6.02
C GLU A 59 -6.39 -0.65 -6.83
N LEU A 60 -5.71 -0.57 -7.98
CA LEU A 60 -5.85 0.57 -8.91
C LEU A 60 -7.27 0.69 -9.46
N VAL A 61 -7.83 -0.44 -9.90
CA VAL A 61 -9.22 -0.50 -10.41
C VAL A 61 -10.19 -0.16 -9.28
N GLU A 62 -9.98 -0.71 -8.09
CA GLU A 62 -10.78 -0.40 -6.91
C GLU A 62 -10.75 1.09 -6.57
N ALA A 63 -9.56 1.71 -6.47
CA ALA A 63 -9.42 3.13 -6.14
C ALA A 63 -10.11 4.03 -7.17
N LYS A 64 -10.00 3.71 -8.46
CA LYS A 64 -10.73 4.40 -9.53
C LYS A 64 -12.23 4.38 -9.26
N HIS A 65 -12.80 3.21 -8.98
CA HIS A 65 -14.24 3.06 -8.82
C HIS A 65 -14.75 3.60 -7.48
N LEU A 66 -14.06 3.30 -6.39
CA LEU A 66 -14.47 3.67 -5.03
C LEU A 66 -14.44 5.19 -4.82
N PHE A 67 -13.46 5.87 -5.42
CA PHE A 67 -13.25 7.30 -5.23
C PHE A 67 -13.52 8.14 -6.49
N SER A 68 -14.02 7.53 -7.58
CA SER A 68 -14.30 8.20 -8.86
C SER A 68 -13.09 9.00 -9.38
N LEU A 69 -11.91 8.39 -9.32
CA LEU A 69 -10.64 9.04 -9.70
C LEU A 69 -10.29 8.77 -11.17
N GLU A 70 -9.76 9.78 -11.85
CA GLU A 70 -9.17 9.59 -13.18
C GLU A 70 -7.87 8.78 -13.10
N PRO A 71 -7.61 7.86 -14.05
CA PRO A 71 -6.41 7.02 -14.05
C PRO A 71 -5.10 7.80 -13.93
N ASP A 72 -5.01 8.97 -14.56
CA ASP A 72 -3.80 9.81 -14.57
C ASP A 72 -3.46 10.40 -13.18
N LEU A 73 -4.41 10.38 -12.24
CA LEU A 73 -4.18 10.80 -10.86
C LEU A 73 -3.57 9.67 -10.00
N LEU A 74 -3.68 8.42 -10.44
CA LEU A 74 -3.28 7.25 -9.66
C LEU A 74 -1.83 6.86 -9.94
N ASN A 75 -1.03 6.77 -8.88
CA ASN A 75 0.39 6.46 -8.95
C ASN A 75 0.69 5.25 -8.05
N ILE A 76 1.60 4.37 -8.47
CA ILE A 76 2.10 3.28 -7.62
C ILE A 76 3.49 3.63 -7.12
N VAL A 77 3.70 3.51 -5.81
CA VAL A 77 5.01 3.65 -5.18
C VAL A 77 5.32 2.45 -4.30
N VAL A 78 6.57 2.02 -4.28
CA VAL A 78 7.01 0.96 -3.38
C VAL A 78 7.41 1.55 -2.04
N GLN A 79 6.73 1.13 -0.98
CA GLN A 79 7.03 1.43 0.42
C GLN A 79 7.23 0.09 1.14
N LYS A 80 8.51 -0.27 1.35
CA LYS A 80 8.88 -1.64 1.75
C LYS A 80 8.42 -2.01 3.16
N GLN A 81 8.26 -1.02 4.03
CA GLN A 81 7.95 -1.21 5.44
C GLN A 81 6.45 -1.45 5.70
N SER A 82 5.59 -1.20 4.71
CA SER A 82 4.13 -1.17 4.85
C SER A 82 3.63 -0.30 6.03
N ILE A 83 4.31 0.83 6.28
CA ILE A 83 3.92 1.77 7.37
C ILE A 83 3.06 2.90 6.83
N ILE A 84 3.45 3.49 5.71
CA ILE A 84 2.60 4.42 4.97
C ILE A 84 1.74 3.55 4.07
N HIS A 85 0.42 3.57 4.25
CA HIS A 85 -0.49 2.67 3.54
C HIS A 85 -1.06 3.27 2.24
N SER A 86 -1.15 4.59 2.17
CA SER A 86 -1.41 5.40 0.98
C SER A 86 -1.22 6.88 1.32
N LEU A 87 -1.08 7.71 0.30
CA LEU A 87 -0.93 9.16 0.47
C LEU A 87 -1.56 9.91 -0.71
N ILE A 88 -2.01 11.13 -0.44
CA ILE A 88 -2.62 12.04 -1.41
C ILE A 88 -1.84 13.34 -1.42
N GLU A 89 -1.59 13.87 -2.61
CA GLU A 89 -1.14 15.24 -2.78
C GLU A 89 -2.35 16.11 -3.12
N LEU A 90 -2.46 17.24 -2.44
CA LEU A 90 -3.50 18.24 -2.63
C LEU A 90 -3.01 19.35 -3.57
N ARG A 91 -3.94 20.06 -4.22
CA ARG A 91 -3.58 21.15 -5.15
C ARG A 91 -2.87 22.34 -4.51
N ASP A 92 -2.88 22.46 -3.19
CA ASP A 92 -2.09 23.47 -2.46
C ASP A 92 -0.62 23.04 -2.25
N GLY A 93 -0.24 21.85 -2.73
CA GLY A 93 1.11 21.30 -2.62
C GLY A 93 1.36 20.52 -1.33
N SER A 94 0.38 20.44 -0.42
CA SER A 94 0.49 19.60 0.77
C SER A 94 0.27 18.12 0.47
N VAL A 95 0.81 17.25 1.32
CA VAL A 95 0.65 15.79 1.21
C VAL A 95 0.08 15.26 2.53
N GLU A 96 -1.00 14.50 2.43
CA GLU A 96 -1.56 13.75 3.55
C GLU A 96 -1.26 12.26 3.36
N ALA A 97 -0.83 11.61 4.44
CA ALA A 97 -0.46 10.19 4.42
C ALA A 97 -1.09 9.48 5.63
N GLN A 98 -1.70 8.33 5.39
CA GLN A 98 -2.16 7.46 6.47
C GLN A 98 -1.04 6.50 6.86
N MET A 99 -0.74 6.47 8.16
CA MET A 99 0.36 5.68 8.73
C MET A 99 -0.10 4.84 9.90
N SER A 100 0.28 3.56 9.91
CA SER A 100 0.06 2.65 11.04
C SER A 100 1.05 1.47 11.00
N LYS A 101 1.03 0.62 12.03
CA LYS A 101 1.65 -0.70 11.92
C LYS A 101 0.94 -1.50 10.81
N PRO A 102 1.62 -2.43 10.11
CA PRO A 102 0.99 -3.30 9.13
C PRO A 102 0.02 -4.27 9.82
N SER A 103 -1.22 -3.82 10.00
CA SER A 103 -2.31 -4.56 10.63
C SER A 103 -3.63 -4.19 9.99
N MET A 104 -4.46 -5.19 9.70
CA MET A 104 -5.82 -4.98 9.18
C MET A 104 -6.81 -4.48 10.24
N ILE A 105 -6.44 -4.51 11.52
CA ILE A 105 -7.34 -4.10 12.60
C ILE A 105 -7.73 -2.63 12.50
N ILE A 106 -6.78 -1.75 12.14
CA ILE A 106 -7.05 -0.31 11.96
C ILE A 106 -8.10 -0.06 10.87
N PRO A 107 -7.91 -0.48 9.59
CA PRO A 107 -8.90 -0.23 8.55
C PRO A 107 -10.23 -0.95 8.80
N LEU A 108 -10.23 -2.16 9.38
CA LEU A 108 -11.47 -2.87 9.70
C LEU A 108 -12.27 -2.15 10.80
N ALA A 109 -11.62 -1.70 11.87
CA ALA A 109 -12.28 -0.95 12.93
C ALA A 109 -12.88 0.35 12.40
N PHE A 110 -12.12 1.10 11.59
CA PHE A 110 -12.62 2.31 10.97
C PHE A 110 -13.80 2.02 10.02
N GLY A 111 -13.69 1.02 9.15
CA GLY A 111 -14.74 0.68 8.19
C GLY A 111 -16.04 0.17 8.83
N LEU A 112 -15.95 -0.54 9.96
CA LEU A 112 -17.11 -1.09 10.66
C LEU A 112 -17.72 -0.14 11.69
N LEU A 113 -16.90 0.64 12.39
CA LEU A 113 -17.31 1.43 13.56
C LEU A 113 -17.19 2.94 13.33
N GLY A 114 -16.47 3.39 12.31
CA GLY A 114 -16.18 4.81 12.05
C GLY A 114 -15.13 5.43 12.98
N GLU A 115 -14.65 4.69 13.97
CA GLU A 115 -13.67 5.16 14.95
C GLU A 115 -12.80 4.02 15.49
N HIS A 116 -11.74 4.38 16.23
CA HIS A 116 -10.86 3.41 16.91
C HIS A 116 -11.06 3.49 18.42
N SER A 117 -11.30 2.33 19.05
CA SER A 117 -11.32 2.23 20.52
C SER A 117 -9.95 2.52 21.13
N GLU A 118 -9.91 2.87 22.41
CA GLU A 118 -8.64 3.08 23.12
C GLU A 118 -7.75 1.84 23.14
N GLU A 119 -8.34 0.65 23.22
CA GLU A 119 -7.58 -0.61 23.14
C GLU A 119 -6.85 -0.75 21.79
N ILE A 120 -7.57 -0.50 20.68
CA ILE A 120 -6.99 -0.58 19.33
C ILE A 120 -5.89 0.47 19.17
N LYS A 121 -6.13 1.71 19.62
CA LYS A 121 -5.13 2.77 19.61
C LYS A 121 -3.88 2.34 20.38
N ASN A 122 -4.02 1.80 21.59
CA ASN A 122 -2.88 1.41 22.42
C ASN A 122 -2.04 0.27 21.80
N ILE A 123 -2.68 -0.72 21.19
CA ILE A 123 -1.97 -1.89 20.63
C ILE A 123 -1.34 -1.54 19.27
N TYR A 124 -2.08 -0.85 18.41
CA TYR A 124 -1.72 -0.66 17.01
C TYR A 124 -1.16 0.74 16.67
N ALA A 125 -1.10 1.66 17.63
CA ALA A 125 -0.43 2.94 17.45
C ALA A 125 1.02 2.74 17.00
N LEU A 126 1.41 3.53 16.01
CA LEU A 126 2.78 3.63 15.56
C LEU A 126 3.55 4.55 16.51
N ASP A 127 4.53 3.99 17.22
CA ASP A 127 5.39 4.79 18.08
C ASP A 127 6.54 5.40 17.27
N LEU A 128 6.47 6.72 17.06
CA LEU A 128 7.48 7.49 16.33
C LEU A 128 8.63 7.98 17.22
N LEU A 129 8.53 7.84 18.55
CA LEU A 129 9.49 8.38 19.51
C LEU A 129 10.61 7.39 19.83
N ILE A 130 10.39 6.09 19.62
CA ILE A 130 11.31 5.03 20.07
C ILE A 130 12.41 4.69 19.04
N LYS A 131 12.24 5.02 17.74
CA LYS A 131 13.23 4.68 16.69
C LYS A 131 13.28 5.71 15.56
N ILE A 132 14.48 5.87 14.98
CA ILE A 132 14.64 6.55 13.68
C ILE A 132 13.93 5.71 12.61
N LEU A 133 12.94 6.29 11.95
CA LEU A 133 12.24 5.69 10.82
C LEU A 133 12.72 6.32 9.52
N ASN A 134 13.25 5.48 8.64
CA ASN A 134 13.65 5.89 7.29
C ASN A 134 12.61 5.39 6.29
N PHE A 135 11.81 6.31 5.75
CA PHE A 135 10.87 6.01 4.68
C PHE A 135 11.53 6.23 3.33
N ARG A 136 11.35 5.26 2.43
CA ARG A 136 11.74 5.39 1.02
C ARG A 136 10.54 5.04 0.17
N LEU A 137 10.07 6.02 -0.59
CA LEU A 137 9.10 5.84 -1.65
C LEU A 137 9.87 5.75 -2.96
N LYS A 138 9.77 4.61 -3.63
CA LYS A 138 10.36 4.42 -4.96
C LYS A 138 9.23 4.37 -5.98
N LEU A 139 9.27 5.25 -6.98
CA LEU A 139 8.32 5.20 -8.08
C LEU A 139 8.39 3.85 -8.77
N PHE A 140 7.23 3.23 -8.95
CA PHE A 140 7.12 1.95 -9.62
C PHE A 140 7.14 2.16 -11.14
N HIS A 141 8.31 2.06 -11.76
CA HIS A 141 8.52 2.32 -13.19
C HIS A 141 8.09 1.16 -14.12
N ARG A 142 7.06 0.39 -13.77
CA ARG A 142 6.78 -0.83 -14.55
C ARG A 142 5.31 -1.22 -14.62
N ILE A 143 4.49 -0.37 -15.24
CA ILE A 143 3.29 -0.80 -15.97
C ILE A 143 3.29 -0.03 -17.30
N GLU A 144 4.25 -0.32 -18.19
CA GLU A 144 4.25 0.32 -19.52
C GLU A 144 3.26 -0.31 -20.50
N LYS A 145 2.57 -1.42 -20.17
CA LYS A 145 1.63 -2.09 -21.10
C LYS A 145 0.53 -2.89 -20.39
N ILE A 146 -0.35 -2.22 -19.66
CA ILE A 146 -1.67 -2.80 -19.31
C ILE A 146 -2.74 -1.70 -19.45
N PHE A 147 -2.84 -1.11 -20.65
CA PHE A 147 -4.05 -0.54 -21.26
C PHE A 147 -3.80 -0.48 -22.77
#